data_AF-A0A2N6SL12-F1
#
_entry.id   AF-A0A2N6SL12-F1
#
_cell.length_a   1.000
_cell.length_b   1.000
_cell.length_c   1.000
_cell.angle_alpha   90.00
_cell.angle_beta   90.00
_cell.angle_gamma   90.00
#
_symmetry.space_group_name_H-M   'P 1'
#
loop_
_entity.id
_entity.type
_entity.pdbx_description
1 polymer ?
#
loop_
_entity_poly.entity_id
_entity_poly.type
_entity_poly.pdbx_seq_one_letter_code
_entity_poly.pdbx_strand_id
1 'polypeptide(L)'
;MPSDSFDPRTGQQQVSHRKYWIALISIATLGFLIIGLSIVKPEFFPFINSQAHQAREAINHLYSDEQKVYLNAGISLDDIKRAQEEVDQVKGRQKQTLQDQLNIVKAKYDGIRHLSEIYDVTGPLILSDEIAEDLPLRAGVTVSDIEERDHTDQFTRRDELVEKMSELFTRAKQMAQSFDQVRQQIATLETIDIKDEESVRQFKHQVDEVEGQLATIKNQPGSQTVKKELDEVLDEALYDIVAVHRSHPLSEEMVENLMSHQVLGPYIAGTALDERKSVALTFDDGPHENTYRVLDLLDEFDVKATFFHVGGFVDAHPEITKEVVERGHEIANHSYGHPDLATLPDEEVIREIQDAQDSIAEATGVTPTRYRMPFGSGGQRVIQLIPELSSVMWNVDSQDWQSQDSQVIYQHTMATMLPQSVVLFHETIPASVDALKRIIPELKEKGYEFVTLDEISYDYLNDGF
;
A
#
# COMPACT_ATOMS: atom_id res chain seq x y z
N MET A 1 12.19 75.83 -5.88
CA MET A 1 11.60 77.03 -6.49
C MET A 1 11.64 76.90 -7.99
N PRO A 2 10.48 76.88 -8.65
CA PRO A 2 9.20 76.39 -8.10
C PRO A 2 8.64 75.27 -9.01
N SER A 3 8.12 74.15 -8.49
CA SER A 3 6.85 74.02 -7.76
C SER A 3 5.71 74.53 -8.63
N ASP A 4 4.77 73.70 -9.09
CA ASP A 4 3.63 73.10 -8.39
C ASP A 4 2.66 72.71 -9.54
N SER A 5 1.56 71.99 -9.43
CA SER A 5 0.93 71.07 -8.49
C SER A 5 -0.28 70.52 -9.26
N PHE A 6 -0.85 69.45 -8.73
CA PHE A 6 -2.12 68.85 -9.14
C PHE A 6 -3.29 69.73 -8.65
N ASP A 7 -4.38 69.92 -9.42
CA ASP A 7 -5.73 70.00 -8.83
C ASP A 7 -6.85 69.57 -9.83
N PRO A 8 -7.70 68.60 -9.45
CA PRO A 8 -8.86 68.09 -10.20
C PRO A 8 -10.08 69.01 -10.28
N ARG A 9 -11.04 68.65 -11.15
CA ARG A 9 -12.41 69.21 -11.29
C ARG A 9 -12.56 70.51 -12.09
N THR A 10 -12.33 70.46 -13.40
CA THR A 10 -13.15 71.25 -14.36
C THR A 10 -13.13 70.54 -15.71
N GLY A 11 -14.30 70.10 -16.18
CA GLY A 11 -14.44 69.45 -17.47
C GLY A 11 -14.29 70.43 -18.64
N GLN A 12 -13.68 69.92 -19.73
CA GLN A 12 -13.62 70.50 -21.09
C GLN A 12 -12.81 71.82 -21.22
N GLN A 13 -12.19 72.17 -22.35
CA GLN A 13 -11.93 71.60 -23.69
C GLN A 13 -10.87 72.54 -24.29
N GLN A 14 -10.00 72.07 -25.20
CA GLN A 14 -9.76 72.74 -26.49
C GLN A 14 -8.67 72.00 -27.28
N VAL A 15 -9.07 71.34 -28.37
CA VAL A 15 -8.16 70.88 -29.41
C VAL A 15 -8.24 71.88 -30.56
N SER A 16 -7.11 72.52 -30.88
CA SER A 16 -7.01 73.43 -32.02
C SER A 16 -6.47 72.67 -33.25
N HIS A 17 -7.18 72.80 -34.37
CA HIS A 17 -6.80 72.35 -35.70
C HIS A 17 -5.77 73.28 -36.35
N ARG A 18 -4.79 72.70 -37.09
CA ARG A 18 -4.21 73.18 -38.37
C ARG A 18 -3.27 72.08 -38.91
N LYS A 19 -3.66 71.32 -39.95
CA LYS A 19 -3.55 71.57 -41.42
C LYS A 19 -2.10 71.65 -41.93
N TYR A 20 -1.68 70.73 -42.80
CA TYR A 20 -1.01 70.91 -44.13
C TYR A 20 -0.95 69.55 -44.85
N TRP A 21 -1.74 69.30 -45.92
CA TRP A 21 -1.53 69.55 -47.36
C TRP A 21 -0.79 68.42 -48.13
N ILE A 22 -1.60 67.65 -48.88
CA ILE A 22 -1.46 67.13 -50.26
C ILE A 22 -0.09 66.64 -50.79
N ALA A 23 -0.05 65.39 -51.24
CA ALA A 23 0.68 64.97 -52.44
C ALA A 23 -0.11 63.89 -53.22
N LEU A 24 -0.11 64.05 -54.54
CA LEU A 24 -0.99 63.45 -55.54
C LEU A 24 -0.50 62.09 -56.06
N ILE A 25 -1.50 61.30 -56.49
CA ILE A 25 -1.46 60.05 -57.23
C ILE A 25 -0.98 60.27 -58.67
N SER A 26 -0.16 59.35 -59.17
CA SER A 26 0.14 59.16 -60.60
C SER A 26 -0.37 57.81 -61.06
N ILE A 27 -1.52 57.75 -61.73
CA ILE A 27 -1.80 56.78 -62.81
C ILE A 27 -2.59 57.52 -63.89
N ALA A 28 -1.95 57.75 -65.02
CA ALA A 28 -2.57 58.26 -66.23
C ALA A 28 -3.36 57.14 -66.91
N THR A 29 -4.62 57.43 -67.20
CA THR A 29 -5.47 56.70 -68.13
C THR A 29 -5.22 57.23 -69.55
N LEU A 30 -5.16 56.32 -70.51
CA LEU A 30 -5.48 56.62 -71.91
C LEU A 30 -6.84 55.98 -72.22
N GLY A 31 -7.86 56.83 -72.39
CA GLY A 31 -8.88 56.66 -73.44
C GLY A 31 -10.28 56.11 -73.08
N PHE A 32 -11.25 57.04 -73.03
CA PHE A 32 -12.65 56.97 -73.53
C PHE A 32 -13.56 55.81 -73.05
N LEU A 33 -14.56 56.00 -72.17
CA LEU A 33 -15.86 56.69 -72.33
C LEU A 33 -16.75 56.13 -73.45
N ILE A 34 -17.69 55.21 -73.13
CA ILE A 34 -19.10 55.20 -73.61
C ILE A 34 -20.01 54.52 -72.56
N ILE A 35 -21.16 55.14 -72.35
CA ILE A 35 -22.29 54.87 -71.44
C ILE A 35 -23.13 53.66 -71.89
N GLY A 36 -23.67 52.88 -70.94
CA GLY A 36 -25.02 52.29 -71.10
C GLY A 36 -25.22 50.83 -70.66
N LEU A 37 -26.31 50.63 -69.89
CA LEU A 37 -27.04 49.38 -69.58
C LEU A 37 -26.39 48.50 -68.48
N SER A 38 -26.84 48.60 -67.22
CA SER A 38 -28.01 47.90 -66.66
C SER A 38 -28.07 46.41 -66.97
N ILE A 39 -28.14 45.62 -65.90
CA ILE A 39 -28.33 44.16 -65.78
C ILE A 39 -27.02 43.35 -65.69
N VAL A 40 -26.51 43.16 -64.47
CA VAL A 40 -25.98 41.86 -64.04
C VAL A 40 -26.48 41.59 -62.61
N LYS A 41 -27.10 40.42 -62.46
CA LYS A 41 -27.68 39.87 -61.24
C LYS A 41 -26.62 39.59 -60.15
N PRO A 42 -27.03 39.46 -58.87
CA PRO A 42 -26.13 39.19 -57.75
C PRO A 42 -25.74 37.70 -57.72
N GLU A 43 -24.83 37.27 -58.58
CA GLU A 43 -24.30 35.90 -58.54
C GLU A 43 -22.82 35.87 -58.98
N PHE A 44 -21.90 36.48 -58.23
CA PHE A 44 -20.46 36.19 -58.37
C PHE A 44 -19.68 36.63 -57.11
N PHE A 45 -19.89 35.91 -56.01
CA PHE A 45 -18.87 35.71 -54.98
C PHE A 45 -18.92 34.23 -54.59
N PRO A 46 -18.11 33.34 -55.20
CA PRO A 46 -17.93 32.02 -54.63
C PRO A 46 -17.17 32.18 -53.32
N PHE A 47 -17.75 31.66 -52.25
CA PHE A 47 -17.09 31.40 -50.97
C PHE A 47 -15.76 30.69 -51.27
N ILE A 48 -14.62 31.35 -51.04
CA ILE A 48 -13.31 30.68 -51.15
C ILE A 48 -13.18 29.79 -49.92
N ASN A 49 -13.78 28.60 -49.97
CA ASN A 49 -13.48 27.53 -49.03
C ASN A 49 -12.13 26.91 -49.45
N SER A 50 -11.04 27.62 -49.16
CA SER A 50 -9.69 27.11 -49.44
C SER A 50 -9.36 25.96 -48.49
N GLN A 51 -8.63 24.95 -48.95
CA GLN A 51 -8.15 23.83 -48.11
C GLN A 51 -7.41 24.32 -46.85
N ALA A 52 -6.71 25.47 -46.95
CA ALA A 52 -6.06 26.11 -45.81
C ALA A 52 -7.03 26.63 -44.74
N HIS A 53 -8.25 27.05 -45.13
CA HIS A 53 -9.30 27.44 -44.20
C HIS A 53 -9.85 26.21 -43.46
N GLN A 54 -10.14 25.12 -44.18
CA GLN A 54 -10.62 23.86 -43.59
C GLN A 54 -9.62 23.28 -42.59
N ALA A 55 -8.34 23.21 -42.97
CA ALA A 55 -7.27 22.79 -42.06
C ALA A 55 -7.14 23.68 -40.83
N ARG A 56 -7.31 25.00 -40.97
CA ARG A 56 -7.27 25.94 -39.84
C ARG A 56 -8.44 25.74 -38.89
N GLU A 57 -9.65 25.55 -39.41
CA GLU A 57 -10.84 25.25 -38.60
C GLU A 57 -10.68 23.91 -37.88
N ALA A 58 -10.18 22.87 -38.57
CA ALA A 58 -9.91 21.57 -37.96
C ALA A 58 -8.92 21.66 -36.79
N ILE A 59 -7.84 22.45 -36.93
CA ILE A 59 -6.89 22.72 -35.84
C ILE A 59 -7.55 23.55 -34.73
N ASN A 60 -8.33 24.59 -35.06
CA ASN A 60 -9.01 25.44 -34.08
C ASN A 60 -9.97 24.62 -33.18
N HIS A 61 -10.67 23.64 -33.74
CA HIS A 61 -11.56 22.75 -33.01
C HIS A 61 -10.85 21.83 -31.98
N LEU A 62 -9.52 21.74 -32.01
CA LEU A 62 -8.77 20.98 -31.00
C LEU A 62 -8.52 21.80 -29.72
N TYR A 63 -8.73 23.12 -29.77
CA TYR A 63 -8.56 24.02 -28.64
C TYR A 63 -9.90 24.38 -27.99
N SER A 64 -9.88 24.57 -26.67
CA SER A 64 -11.04 25.04 -25.89
C SER A 64 -11.11 26.56 -25.78
N ASP A 65 -10.01 27.26 -26.08
CA ASP A 65 -9.90 28.71 -25.99
C ASP A 65 -9.41 29.35 -27.30
N GLU A 66 -9.78 30.62 -27.49
CA GLU A 66 -9.39 31.39 -28.68
C GLU A 66 -7.88 31.71 -28.72
N GLN A 67 -7.21 31.72 -27.57
CA GLN A 67 -5.77 31.98 -27.45
C GLN A 67 -4.91 30.76 -27.78
N LYS A 68 -5.55 29.59 -27.97
CA LYS A 68 -4.95 28.29 -28.32
C LYS A 68 -3.96 27.78 -27.26
N VAL A 69 -4.32 27.98 -26.00
CA VAL A 69 -3.53 27.53 -24.85
C VAL A 69 -3.94 26.10 -24.46
N TYR A 70 -5.24 25.87 -24.27
CA TYR A 70 -5.83 24.65 -23.73
C TYR A 70 -6.46 23.78 -24.81
N LEU A 71 -6.19 22.48 -24.76
CA LEU A 71 -6.87 21.52 -25.61
C LEU A 71 -8.30 21.26 -25.10
N ASN A 72 -9.21 20.87 -25.99
CA ASN A 72 -10.57 20.49 -25.60
C ASN A 72 -10.58 19.25 -24.69
N ALA A 73 -11.39 19.28 -23.63
CA ALA A 73 -11.61 18.10 -22.80
C ALA A 73 -12.20 16.96 -23.66
N GLY A 74 -11.50 15.82 -23.73
CA GLY A 74 -11.94 14.67 -24.52
C GLY A 74 -11.50 14.65 -25.99
N ILE A 75 -10.58 15.54 -26.40
CA ILE A 75 -9.79 15.34 -27.62
C ILE A 75 -9.24 13.90 -27.70
N SER A 76 -9.38 13.28 -28.87
CA SER A 76 -8.87 11.95 -29.18
C SER A 76 -7.77 11.98 -30.25
N LEU A 77 -7.01 10.89 -30.35
CA LEU A 77 -6.07 10.68 -31.45
C LEU A 77 -6.75 10.77 -32.83
N ASP A 78 -8.01 10.39 -32.94
CA ASP A 78 -8.74 10.44 -34.20
C ASP A 78 -9.12 11.87 -34.60
N ASP A 79 -9.35 12.77 -33.64
CA ASP A 79 -9.52 14.20 -33.92
C ASP A 79 -8.25 14.81 -34.51
N ILE A 80 -7.09 14.46 -33.93
CA ILE A 80 -5.78 14.89 -34.41
C ILE A 80 -5.49 14.34 -35.81
N LYS A 81 -5.80 13.07 -36.07
CA LYS A 81 -5.64 12.46 -37.40
C LYS A 81 -6.49 13.17 -38.45
N ARG A 82 -7.76 13.47 -38.14
CA ARG A 82 -8.63 14.24 -39.04
C ARG A 82 -8.05 15.62 -39.37
N ALA A 83 -7.52 16.33 -38.36
CA ALA A 83 -6.84 17.60 -38.61
C ALA A 83 -5.58 17.43 -39.47
N GLN A 84 -4.81 16.34 -39.30
CA GLN A 84 -3.66 16.03 -40.14
C GLN A 84 -4.05 15.80 -41.60
N GLU A 85 -5.13 15.06 -41.86
CA GLU A 85 -5.64 14.82 -43.20
C GLU A 85 -6.02 16.12 -43.93
N GLU A 86 -6.61 17.08 -43.21
CA GLU A 86 -6.92 18.41 -43.76
C GLU A 86 -5.65 19.23 -44.05
N VAL A 87 -4.66 19.20 -43.15
CA VAL A 87 -3.36 19.87 -43.34
C VAL A 87 -2.61 19.29 -44.54
N ASP A 88 -2.68 17.98 -44.75
CA ASP A 88 -1.97 17.31 -45.83
C ASP A 88 -2.45 17.71 -47.22
N GLN A 89 -3.72 18.07 -47.34
CA GLN A 89 -4.33 18.58 -48.56
C GLN A 89 -3.88 20.01 -48.91
N VAL A 90 -3.36 20.79 -47.96
CA VAL A 90 -2.93 22.18 -48.18
C VAL A 90 -1.66 22.23 -49.04
N LYS A 91 -1.60 23.16 -49.99
CA LYS A 91 -0.42 23.38 -50.86
C LYS A 91 0.22 24.74 -50.61
N GLY A 92 1.51 24.84 -50.88
CA GLY A 92 2.28 26.09 -50.82
C GLY A 92 2.67 26.51 -49.40
N ARG A 93 3.04 27.79 -49.24
CA ARG A 93 3.68 28.32 -48.02
C ARG A 93 2.85 28.18 -46.74
N GLN A 94 1.52 28.07 -46.85
CA GLN A 94 0.64 27.93 -45.69
C GLN A 94 0.68 26.53 -45.07
N LYS A 95 1.08 25.49 -45.83
CA LYS A 95 1.14 24.12 -45.32
C LYS A 95 2.08 24.00 -44.12
N GLN A 96 3.29 24.58 -44.22
CA GLN A 96 4.27 24.50 -43.15
C GLN A 96 3.75 25.12 -41.85
N THR A 97 3.18 26.32 -41.92
CA THR A 97 2.62 27.00 -40.74
C THR A 97 1.51 26.19 -40.07
N LEU A 98 0.62 25.55 -40.85
CA LEU A 98 -0.44 24.71 -40.30
C LEU A 98 0.10 23.39 -39.73
N GLN A 99 1.12 22.81 -40.38
CA GLN A 99 1.80 21.63 -39.86
C GLN A 99 2.50 21.93 -38.52
N ASP A 100 3.17 23.07 -38.40
CA ASP A 100 3.82 23.50 -37.16
C ASP A 100 2.78 23.68 -36.03
N GLN A 101 1.62 24.29 -36.36
CA GLN A 101 0.50 24.42 -35.41
C GLN A 101 -0.04 23.06 -34.96
N LEU A 102 -0.24 22.12 -35.89
CA LEU A 102 -0.72 20.79 -35.56
C LEU A 102 0.31 19.97 -34.76
N ASN A 103 1.61 20.15 -35.04
CA ASN A 103 2.67 19.49 -34.26
C ASN A 103 2.68 19.98 -32.81
N ILE A 104 2.41 21.26 -32.55
CA ILE A 104 2.24 21.79 -31.19
C ILE A 104 1.05 21.12 -30.50
N VAL A 105 -0.08 20.94 -31.18
CA VAL A 105 -1.24 20.23 -30.63
C VAL A 105 -0.91 18.79 -30.28
N LYS A 106 -0.22 18.07 -31.19
CA LYS A 106 0.23 16.69 -30.96
C LYS A 106 1.12 16.57 -29.73
N ALA A 107 2.13 17.43 -29.63
CA ALA A 107 3.05 17.43 -28.50
C ALA A 107 2.32 17.71 -27.17
N LYS A 108 1.36 18.65 -27.16
CA LYS A 108 0.52 18.92 -25.98
C LYS A 108 -0.37 17.73 -25.61
N TYR A 109 -0.98 17.09 -26.61
CA TYR A 109 -1.80 15.89 -26.41
C TYR A 109 -0.97 14.74 -25.83
N ASP A 110 0.21 14.48 -26.40
CA ASP A 110 1.11 13.44 -25.93
C ASP A 110 1.61 13.71 -24.51
N GLY A 111 1.92 14.97 -24.15
CA GLY A 111 2.27 15.35 -22.79
C GLY A 111 1.16 15.05 -21.77
N ILE A 112 -0.10 15.38 -22.10
CA ILE A 112 -1.25 15.06 -21.23
C ILE A 112 -1.45 13.53 -21.12
N ARG A 113 -1.31 12.80 -22.24
CA ARG A 113 -1.38 11.34 -22.24
C ARG A 113 -0.30 10.73 -21.36
N HIS A 114 0.95 11.16 -21.51
CA HIS A 114 2.07 10.71 -20.69
C HIS A 114 1.84 10.96 -19.20
N LEU A 115 1.30 12.13 -18.83
CA LEU A 115 0.91 12.41 -17.45
C LEU A 115 -0.19 11.45 -16.95
N SER A 116 -1.16 11.06 -17.80
CA SER A 116 -2.19 10.09 -17.42
C SER A 116 -1.68 8.64 -17.24
N GLU A 117 -0.50 8.34 -17.81
CA GLU A 117 0.22 7.08 -17.60
C GLU A 117 1.02 7.09 -16.30
N ILE A 118 1.44 8.27 -15.83
CA ILE A 118 2.22 8.46 -14.59
C ILE A 118 1.31 8.56 -13.37
N TYR A 119 0.23 9.34 -13.48
CA TYR A 119 -0.71 9.58 -12.41
C TYR A 119 -1.86 8.58 -12.40
N ASP A 120 -2.29 8.19 -11.21
CA ASP A 120 -3.44 7.33 -11.01
C ASP A 120 -4.73 8.16 -10.98
N VAL A 121 -5.23 8.46 -12.19
CA VAL A 121 -6.46 9.25 -12.39
C VAL A 121 -7.62 8.39 -12.88
N THR A 122 -8.81 8.64 -12.34
CA THR A 122 -10.07 8.01 -12.76
C THR A 122 -10.72 8.83 -13.89
N GLY A 123 -10.22 8.65 -15.12
CA GLY A 123 -10.75 9.32 -16.31
C GLY A 123 -9.71 10.20 -17.04
N PRO A 124 -10.15 11.01 -18.01
CA PRO A 124 -9.23 11.88 -18.76
C PRO A 124 -8.62 12.93 -17.83
N LEU A 125 -7.30 13.11 -17.90
CA LEU A 125 -6.60 14.16 -17.19
C LEU A 125 -6.96 15.52 -17.81
N ILE A 126 -7.65 16.36 -17.05
CA ILE A 126 -8.03 17.71 -17.47
C ILE A 126 -7.12 18.70 -16.77
N LEU A 127 -6.28 19.38 -17.54
CA LEU A 127 -5.41 20.45 -17.04
C LEU A 127 -6.15 21.79 -17.12
N SER A 128 -6.65 22.25 -15.98
CA SER A 128 -7.39 23.52 -15.83
C SER A 128 -6.59 24.55 -15.03
N ASP A 129 -7.19 25.69 -14.68
CA ASP A 129 -6.59 26.71 -13.80
C ASP A 129 -6.32 26.22 -12.38
N GLU A 130 -7.07 25.21 -11.94
CA GLU A 130 -6.78 24.47 -10.73
C GLU A 130 -6.08 23.15 -11.12
N ILE A 131 -4.77 23.08 -10.89
CA ILE A 131 -4.05 21.80 -10.91
C ILE A 131 -4.50 21.04 -9.66
N ALA A 132 -4.91 19.78 -9.81
CA ALA A 132 -5.19 18.94 -8.66
C ALA A 132 -3.91 18.83 -7.81
N GLU A 133 -3.91 19.51 -6.67
CA GLU A 133 -2.76 19.65 -5.80
C GLU A 133 -2.33 18.35 -5.12
N ASP A 134 -2.92 17.19 -5.40
CA ASP A 134 -2.58 15.92 -4.74
C ASP A 134 -2.80 14.70 -5.65
N LEU A 135 -2.46 14.81 -6.94
CA LEU A 135 -2.57 13.66 -7.84
C LEU A 135 -1.65 12.50 -7.38
N PRO A 136 -2.20 11.30 -7.12
CA PRO A 136 -1.39 10.16 -6.72
C PRO A 136 -0.62 9.58 -7.91
N LEU A 137 0.61 9.13 -7.69
CA LEU A 137 1.34 8.36 -8.69
C LEU A 137 0.78 6.94 -8.79
N ARG A 138 0.81 6.37 -10.00
CA ARG A 138 0.60 4.93 -10.15
C ARG A 138 1.71 4.17 -9.42
N ALA A 139 1.36 3.05 -8.82
CA ALA A 139 2.33 2.18 -8.15
C ALA A 139 3.42 1.73 -9.13
N GLY A 140 4.68 1.81 -8.70
CA GLY A 140 5.85 1.35 -9.46
C GLY A 140 6.43 2.33 -10.48
N VAL A 141 5.84 3.53 -10.67
CA VAL A 141 6.42 4.56 -11.55
C VAL A 141 7.75 5.04 -11.01
N THR A 142 8.80 4.98 -11.83
CA THR A 142 10.16 5.39 -11.48
C THR A 142 10.52 6.78 -11.98
N VAL A 143 11.63 7.35 -11.50
CA VAL A 143 12.20 8.58 -12.05
C VAL A 143 12.52 8.44 -13.55
N SER A 144 13.05 7.28 -13.97
CA SER A 144 13.38 7.02 -15.38
C SER A 144 12.11 7.02 -16.26
N ASP A 145 11.03 6.39 -15.79
CA ASP A 145 9.74 6.39 -16.50
C ASP A 145 9.21 7.80 -16.77
N ILE A 146 9.43 8.71 -15.82
CA ILE A 146 9.00 10.10 -15.89
C ILE A 146 9.90 10.88 -16.85
N GLU A 147 11.22 10.72 -16.75
CA GLU A 147 12.19 11.40 -17.62
C GLU A 147 12.04 10.98 -19.09
N GLU A 148 11.73 9.71 -19.37
CA GLU A 148 11.46 9.23 -20.72
C GLU A 148 10.19 9.82 -21.34
N ARG A 149 9.27 10.33 -20.51
CA ARG A 149 7.96 10.84 -20.91
C ARG A 149 7.85 12.36 -20.88
N ASP A 150 8.67 13.03 -20.08
CA ASP A 150 8.72 14.49 -20.04
C ASP A 150 9.43 15.04 -21.29
N HIS A 151 8.65 15.66 -22.16
CA HIS A 151 9.13 16.33 -23.37
C HIS A 151 8.77 17.82 -23.36
N THR A 152 8.52 18.38 -22.17
CA THR A 152 8.11 19.79 -22.03
C THR A 152 9.23 20.77 -22.37
N ASP A 153 10.47 20.31 -22.39
CA ASP A 153 11.66 21.05 -22.83
C ASP A 153 11.71 21.30 -24.34
N GLN A 154 11.02 20.48 -25.15
CA GLN A 154 10.97 20.62 -26.61
C GLN A 154 10.15 21.83 -27.07
N PHE A 155 9.32 22.41 -26.20
CA PHE A 155 8.49 23.57 -26.53
C PHE A 155 9.31 24.86 -26.52
N THR A 156 9.54 25.45 -27.69
CA THR A 156 10.22 26.75 -27.81
C THR A 156 9.43 27.90 -27.16
N ARG A 157 8.10 27.83 -27.18
CA ARG A 157 7.22 28.77 -26.49
C ARG A 157 6.45 28.01 -25.42
N ARG A 158 6.68 28.37 -24.16
CA ARG A 158 5.99 27.80 -23.02
C ARG A 158 4.78 28.66 -22.68
N ASP A 159 3.61 28.21 -23.12
CA ASP A 159 2.35 28.78 -22.66
C ASP A 159 1.86 28.08 -21.39
N GLU A 160 0.75 28.56 -20.83
CA GLU A 160 0.29 28.14 -19.50
C GLU A 160 0.03 26.63 -19.42
N LEU A 161 -0.45 25.98 -20.48
CA LEU A 161 -0.63 24.52 -20.49
C LEU A 161 0.71 23.77 -20.42
N VAL A 162 1.72 24.26 -21.15
CA VAL A 162 3.07 23.66 -21.13
C VAL A 162 3.71 23.83 -19.75
N GLU A 163 3.54 24.98 -19.10
CA GLU A 163 4.03 25.19 -17.74
C GLU A 163 3.35 24.24 -16.75
N LYS A 164 2.01 24.10 -16.82
CA LYS A 164 1.25 23.16 -15.98
C LYS A 164 1.70 21.70 -16.17
N MET A 165 1.96 21.27 -17.41
CA MET A 165 2.52 19.93 -17.66
C MET A 165 3.91 19.77 -17.02
N SER A 166 4.79 20.76 -17.19
CA SER A 166 6.15 20.74 -16.66
C SER A 166 6.18 20.72 -15.13
N GLU A 167 5.28 21.46 -14.48
CA GLU A 167 5.08 21.43 -13.03
C GLU A 167 4.62 20.04 -12.55
N LEU A 168 3.68 19.40 -13.25
CA LEU A 168 3.24 18.05 -12.93
C LEU A 168 4.35 17.01 -13.12
N PHE A 169 5.10 17.03 -14.22
CA PHE A 169 6.25 16.13 -14.40
C PHE A 169 7.31 16.33 -13.31
N THR A 170 7.61 17.58 -12.96
CA THR A 170 8.54 17.91 -11.86
C THR A 170 8.07 17.35 -10.54
N ARG A 171 6.78 17.48 -10.23
CA ARG A 171 6.20 16.94 -9.00
C ARG A 171 6.20 15.41 -8.98
N ALA A 172 5.83 14.77 -10.08
CA ALA A 172 5.90 13.33 -10.21
C ALA A 172 7.33 12.85 -9.94
N LYS A 173 8.33 13.52 -10.52
CA LYS A 173 9.73 13.20 -10.31
C LYS A 173 10.14 13.32 -8.85
N GLN A 174 9.75 14.40 -8.17
CA GLN A 174 10.02 14.59 -6.74
C GLN A 174 9.40 13.47 -5.89
N MET A 175 8.15 13.09 -6.18
CA MET A 175 7.48 12.01 -5.46
C MET A 175 8.17 10.65 -5.72
N ALA A 176 8.51 10.33 -6.96
CA ALA A 176 9.25 9.11 -7.30
C ALA A 176 10.64 9.08 -6.63
N GLN A 177 11.32 10.22 -6.53
CA GLN A 177 12.57 10.34 -5.77
C GLN A 177 12.37 10.08 -4.28
N SER A 178 11.26 10.49 -3.68
CA SER A 178 10.95 10.16 -2.28
C SER A 178 10.77 8.65 -2.09
N PHE A 179 10.15 7.94 -3.04
CA PHE A 179 10.10 6.48 -3.02
C PHE A 179 11.49 5.84 -3.07
N ASP A 180 12.35 6.29 -3.99
CA ASP A 180 13.72 5.79 -4.11
C ASP A 180 14.56 6.07 -2.85
N GLN A 181 14.37 7.23 -2.22
CA GLN A 181 15.04 7.60 -0.97
C GLN A 181 14.65 6.68 0.19
N VAL A 182 13.35 6.43 0.38
CA VAL A 182 12.87 5.52 1.43
C VAL A 182 13.45 4.12 1.22
N ARG A 183 13.43 3.61 -0.01
CA ARG A 183 14.01 2.30 -0.34
C ARG A 183 15.51 2.23 -0.07
N GLN A 184 16.24 3.28 -0.41
CA GLN A 184 17.67 3.36 -0.10
C GLN A 184 17.92 3.31 1.41
N GLN A 185 17.08 3.97 2.22
CA GLN A 185 17.21 3.89 3.68
C GLN A 185 16.84 2.50 4.22
N ILE A 186 15.79 1.86 3.71
CA ILE A 186 15.47 0.47 4.06
C ILE A 186 16.68 -0.42 3.76
N ALA A 187 17.30 -0.30 2.58
CA ALA A 187 18.50 -1.05 2.23
C ALA A 187 19.70 -0.75 3.15
N THR A 188 19.77 0.40 3.83
CA THR A 188 20.81 0.64 4.84
C THR A 188 20.59 -0.13 6.13
N LEU A 189 19.34 -0.44 6.49
CA LEU A 189 19.03 -1.25 7.68
C LEU A 189 19.63 -2.66 7.55
N GLU A 190 19.51 -3.28 6.38
CA GLU A 190 20.09 -4.61 6.07
C GLU A 190 21.61 -4.67 6.24
N THR A 191 22.29 -3.52 6.21
CA THR A 191 23.76 -3.46 6.36
C THR A 191 24.22 -3.39 7.82
N ILE A 192 23.30 -3.23 8.77
CA ILE A 192 23.64 -3.17 10.19
C ILE A 192 23.90 -4.59 10.71
N ASP A 193 25.13 -4.82 11.14
CA ASP A 193 25.54 -6.02 11.87
C ASP A 193 25.11 -5.91 13.34
N ILE A 194 23.94 -6.47 13.66
CA ILE A 194 23.37 -6.47 15.02
C ILE A 194 24.07 -7.52 15.89
N LYS A 195 24.91 -7.07 16.82
CA LYS A 195 25.76 -7.93 17.65
C LYS A 195 25.86 -7.54 19.12
N ASP A 196 25.39 -6.34 19.46
CA ASP A 196 25.46 -5.75 20.80
C ASP A 196 24.42 -4.63 20.96
N GLU A 197 24.27 -4.09 22.17
CA GLU A 197 23.30 -3.02 22.43
C GLU A 197 23.56 -1.74 21.63
N GLU A 198 24.81 -1.43 21.26
CA GLU A 198 25.14 -0.24 20.47
C GLU A 198 24.61 -0.37 19.03
N SER A 199 24.83 -1.53 18.40
CA SER A 199 24.27 -1.84 17.08
C SER A 199 22.72 -1.89 17.09
N VAL A 200 22.09 -2.41 18.15
CA VAL A 200 20.63 -2.34 18.32
C VAL A 200 20.14 -0.89 18.40
N ARG A 201 20.86 -0.03 19.13
CA ARG A 201 20.55 1.41 19.23
C ARG A 201 20.65 2.10 17.87
N GLN A 202 21.69 1.78 17.10
CA GLN A 202 21.89 2.28 15.74
C GLN A 202 20.75 1.84 14.82
N PHE A 203 20.37 0.56 14.87
CA PHE A 203 19.26 0.00 14.10
C PHE A 203 17.96 0.73 14.39
N LYS A 204 17.57 0.82 15.67
CA LYS A 204 16.37 1.53 16.10
C LYS A 204 16.36 2.99 15.60
N HIS A 205 17.48 3.70 15.68
CA HIS A 205 17.58 5.06 15.18
C HIS A 205 17.38 5.16 13.66
N GLN A 206 17.90 4.21 12.88
CA GLN A 206 17.66 4.20 11.44
C GLN A 206 16.21 3.85 11.09
N VAL A 207 15.55 3.00 11.89
CA VAL A 207 14.11 2.74 11.75
C VAL A 207 13.30 4.03 11.98
N ASP A 208 13.65 4.83 13.00
CA ASP A 208 13.02 6.15 13.22
C ASP A 208 13.16 7.07 11.98
N GLU A 209 14.33 7.06 11.31
CA GLU A 209 14.57 7.84 10.09
C GLU A 209 13.71 7.35 8.92
N VAL A 210 13.65 6.03 8.70
CA VAL A 210 12.84 5.41 7.66
C VAL A 210 11.36 5.72 7.85
N GLU A 211 10.85 5.61 9.07
CA GLU A 211 9.46 5.96 9.40
C GLU A 211 9.15 7.42 9.06
N GLY A 212 10.06 8.33 9.40
CA GLY A 212 9.95 9.75 9.09
C GLY A 212 9.82 10.00 7.59
N GLN A 213 10.56 9.27 6.75
CA GLN A 213 10.47 9.38 5.30
C GLN A 213 9.24 8.68 4.73
N LEU A 214 8.87 7.50 5.24
CA LEU A 214 7.69 6.75 4.81
C LEU A 214 6.41 7.60 4.97
N ALA A 215 6.36 8.46 6.00
CA ALA A 215 5.27 9.41 6.22
C ALA A 215 5.04 10.38 5.03
N THR A 216 6.06 10.66 4.22
CA THR A 216 5.97 11.53 3.03
C THR A 216 5.23 10.87 1.86
N ILE A 217 5.31 9.54 1.75
CA ILE A 217 4.70 8.75 0.68
C ILE A 217 3.46 7.98 1.14
N LYS A 218 3.09 8.03 2.42
CA LYS A 218 2.05 7.16 3.03
C LYS A 218 0.72 7.11 2.28
N ASN A 219 0.29 8.23 1.69
CA ASN A 219 -0.99 8.35 0.98
C ASN A 219 -0.92 7.97 -0.51
N GLN A 220 0.24 7.53 -1.00
CA GLN A 220 0.45 7.13 -2.38
C GLN A 220 0.15 5.65 -2.57
N PRO A 221 -0.42 5.22 -3.71
CA PRO A 221 -0.71 3.81 -4.00
C PRO A 221 0.49 2.86 -3.83
N GLY A 222 1.71 3.31 -4.14
CA GLY A 222 2.92 2.50 -4.00
C GLY A 222 3.42 2.30 -2.55
N SER A 223 2.86 3.00 -1.55
CA SER A 223 3.39 3.00 -0.18
C SER A 223 3.31 1.64 0.49
N GLN A 224 2.28 0.85 0.17
CA GLN A 224 2.09 -0.50 0.72
C GLN A 224 3.22 -1.46 0.33
N THR A 225 3.73 -1.36 -0.91
CA THR A 225 4.86 -2.17 -1.36
C THR A 225 6.13 -1.84 -0.58
N VAL A 226 6.42 -0.55 -0.40
CA VAL A 226 7.60 -0.11 0.38
C VAL A 226 7.46 -0.48 1.86
N LYS A 227 6.25 -0.41 2.42
CA LYS A 227 6.00 -0.87 3.78
C LYS A 227 6.31 -2.36 3.91
N LYS A 228 5.86 -3.18 2.96
CA LYS A 228 6.17 -4.61 2.96
C LYS A 228 7.68 -4.88 2.89
N GLU A 229 8.41 -4.13 2.05
CA GLU A 229 9.88 -4.21 1.98
C GLU A 229 10.53 -3.88 3.35
N LEU A 230 10.01 -2.89 4.09
CA LEU A 230 10.46 -2.60 5.45
C LEU A 230 10.12 -3.74 6.42
N ASP A 231 8.88 -4.24 6.38
CA ASP A 231 8.40 -5.30 7.28
C ASP A 231 9.30 -6.55 7.16
N GLU A 232 9.70 -6.93 5.93
CA GLU A 232 10.63 -8.05 5.67
C GLU A 232 12.02 -7.84 6.34
N VAL A 233 12.57 -6.62 6.28
CA VAL A 233 13.86 -6.30 6.92
C VAL A 233 13.76 -6.29 8.45
N LEU A 234 12.62 -5.85 8.98
CA LEU A 234 12.38 -5.83 10.42
C LEU A 234 12.27 -7.24 11.00
N ASP A 235 11.63 -8.17 10.28
CA ASP A 235 11.53 -9.58 10.67
C ASP A 235 12.92 -10.24 10.79
N GLU A 236 13.81 -10.01 9.81
CA GLU A 236 15.18 -10.53 9.86
C GLU A 236 15.97 -9.93 11.04
N ALA A 237 15.89 -8.61 11.23
CA ALA A 237 16.58 -7.92 12.32
C ALA A 237 16.08 -8.35 13.70
N LEU A 238 14.79 -8.69 13.83
CA LEU A 238 14.21 -9.16 15.09
C LEU A 238 14.93 -10.39 15.62
N TYR A 239 15.23 -11.36 14.74
CA TYR A 239 15.95 -12.57 15.11
C TYR A 239 17.31 -12.25 15.74
N ASP A 240 18.06 -11.34 15.14
CA ASP A 240 19.38 -10.93 15.64
C ASP A 240 19.28 -10.14 16.95
N ILE A 241 18.30 -9.23 17.09
CA ILE A 241 18.05 -8.49 18.34
C ILE A 241 17.76 -9.46 19.49
N VAL A 242 16.90 -10.46 19.26
CA VAL A 242 16.56 -11.50 20.24
C VAL A 242 17.79 -12.34 20.57
N ALA A 243 18.60 -12.71 19.57
CA ALA A 243 19.83 -13.47 19.77
C ALA A 243 20.87 -12.69 20.62
N VAL A 244 21.03 -11.39 20.36
CA VAL A 244 21.87 -10.50 21.17
C VAL A 244 21.37 -10.48 22.59
N HIS A 245 20.08 -10.20 22.84
CA HIS A 245 19.52 -10.15 24.19
C HIS A 245 19.70 -11.48 24.96
N ARG A 246 19.54 -12.63 24.29
CA ARG A 246 19.76 -13.94 24.92
C ARG A 246 21.21 -14.18 25.33
N SER A 247 22.18 -13.72 24.52
CA SER A 247 23.61 -13.94 24.79
C SER A 247 24.20 -12.91 25.76
N HIS A 248 23.80 -11.66 25.60
CA HIS A 248 24.21 -10.50 26.39
C HIS A 248 22.98 -9.62 26.58
N PRO A 249 22.27 -9.76 27.72
CA PRO A 249 21.03 -9.05 27.96
C PRO A 249 21.16 -7.54 27.72
N LEU A 250 20.28 -7.03 26.87
CA LEU A 250 20.12 -5.59 26.68
C LEU A 250 19.69 -4.94 28.00
N SER A 251 20.06 -3.68 28.21
CA SER A 251 19.61 -2.92 29.37
C SER A 251 18.09 -2.82 29.43
N GLU A 252 17.51 -2.76 30.64
CA GLU A 252 16.07 -2.56 30.86
C GLU A 252 15.55 -1.32 30.10
N GLU A 253 16.33 -0.24 30.09
CA GLU A 253 16.03 0.98 29.32
C GLU A 253 15.96 0.71 27.82
N MET A 254 16.87 -0.09 27.26
CA MET A 254 16.82 -0.45 25.83
C MET A 254 15.58 -1.29 25.52
N VAL A 255 15.27 -2.29 26.37
CA VAL A 255 14.08 -3.14 26.19
C VAL A 255 12.80 -2.30 26.25
N GLU A 256 12.68 -1.38 27.21
CA GLU A 256 11.52 -0.48 27.32
C GLU A 256 11.39 0.43 26.09
N ASN A 257 12.49 1.00 25.59
CA ASN A 257 12.50 1.83 24.39
C ASN A 257 12.10 1.07 23.12
N LEU A 258 12.49 -0.20 23.04
CA LEU A 258 12.13 -1.09 21.93
C LEU A 258 10.66 -1.51 22.00
N MET A 259 10.17 -1.91 23.17
CA MET A 259 8.78 -2.31 23.40
C MET A 259 7.78 -1.17 23.20
N SER A 260 8.17 0.06 23.57
CA SER A 260 7.32 1.25 23.39
C SER A 260 7.41 1.87 22.00
N HIS A 261 8.26 1.33 21.11
CA HIS A 261 8.41 1.80 19.74
C HIS A 261 7.15 1.53 18.93
N GLN A 262 6.71 2.50 18.13
CA GLN A 262 5.49 2.36 17.35
C GLN A 262 5.60 1.26 16.28
N VAL A 263 6.75 1.15 15.61
CA VAL A 263 7.01 0.07 14.64
C VAL A 263 7.63 -1.15 15.27
N LEU A 264 8.73 -1.05 16.02
CA LEU A 264 9.44 -2.23 16.54
C LEU A 264 8.70 -2.95 17.67
N GLY A 265 7.92 -2.24 18.50
CA GLY A 265 7.23 -2.82 19.65
C GLY A 265 6.33 -4.01 19.28
N PRO A 266 5.47 -3.90 18.25
CA PRO A 266 4.70 -5.01 17.72
C PRO A 266 5.52 -6.26 17.35
N TYR A 267 6.70 -6.10 16.74
CA TYR A 267 7.59 -7.21 16.38
C TYR A 267 8.26 -7.84 17.61
N ILE A 268 8.55 -7.03 18.63
CA ILE A 268 9.26 -7.46 19.83
C ILE A 268 8.31 -8.08 20.86
N ALA A 269 7.04 -7.70 20.83
CA ALA A 269 6.00 -8.28 21.66
C ALA A 269 5.99 -9.82 21.53
N GLY A 270 5.88 -10.52 22.66
CA GLY A 270 5.92 -11.97 22.70
C GLY A 270 7.32 -12.58 22.72
N THR A 271 8.34 -11.89 22.20
CA THR A 271 9.71 -12.44 22.14
C THR A 271 10.38 -12.51 23.52
N ALA A 272 11.63 -12.98 23.57
CA ALA A 272 12.40 -13.02 24.82
C ALA A 272 12.67 -11.64 25.44
N LEU A 273 12.47 -10.55 24.70
CA LEU A 273 12.56 -9.17 25.24
C LEU A 273 11.28 -8.74 25.95
N ASP A 274 10.14 -9.40 25.70
CA ASP A 274 8.87 -9.06 26.33
C ASP A 274 8.80 -9.70 27.73
N GLU A 275 9.14 -8.92 28.75
CA GLU A 275 9.15 -9.38 30.14
C GLU A 275 7.74 -9.47 30.77
N ARG A 276 6.68 -9.10 30.03
CA ARG A 276 5.31 -9.32 30.50
C ARG A 276 5.12 -10.81 30.75
N LYS A 277 4.47 -11.11 31.87
CA LYS A 277 4.18 -12.49 32.26
C LYS A 277 2.81 -12.87 31.77
N SER A 278 2.73 -13.41 30.56
CA SER A 278 1.49 -13.90 29.97
C SER A 278 1.62 -15.38 29.65
N VAL A 279 0.56 -16.14 29.91
CA VAL A 279 0.51 -17.57 29.62
C VAL A 279 -0.73 -17.92 28.83
N ALA A 280 -0.54 -18.48 27.64
CA ALA A 280 -1.57 -19.15 26.87
C ALA A 280 -1.47 -20.65 27.11
N LEU A 281 -2.47 -21.20 27.80
CA LEU A 281 -2.62 -22.66 27.91
C LEU A 281 -3.23 -23.17 26.61
N THR A 282 -2.58 -24.15 26.00
CA THR A 282 -3.07 -24.80 24.78
C THR A 282 -3.22 -26.30 24.97
N PHE A 283 -4.27 -26.88 24.40
CA PHE A 283 -4.61 -28.30 24.54
C PHE A 283 -4.77 -28.94 23.17
N ASP A 284 -3.92 -29.91 22.85
CA ASP A 284 -3.96 -30.65 21.59
C ASP A 284 -4.72 -31.98 21.74
N ASP A 285 -5.02 -32.60 20.59
CA ASP A 285 -5.62 -33.94 20.40
C ASP A 285 -7.09 -34.12 20.77
N GLY A 286 -7.81 -33.01 21.02
CA GLY A 286 -9.23 -33.02 21.32
C GLY A 286 -10.18 -33.19 20.12
N PRO A 287 -11.50 -33.21 20.38
CA PRO A 287 -12.14 -33.32 21.68
C PRO A 287 -12.00 -34.72 22.30
N HIS A 288 -12.01 -34.81 23.63
CA HIS A 288 -11.98 -36.07 24.38
C HIS A 288 -12.93 -36.02 25.60
N GLU A 289 -13.28 -37.16 26.22
CA GLU A 289 -14.12 -37.15 27.44
C GLU A 289 -13.53 -36.34 28.60
N ASN A 290 -12.20 -36.23 28.64
CA ASN A 290 -11.47 -35.43 29.63
C ASN A 290 -11.58 -33.92 29.38
N THR A 291 -11.97 -33.47 28.19
CA THR A 291 -12.17 -32.05 27.86
C THR A 291 -13.07 -31.39 28.89
N TYR A 292 -14.17 -32.04 29.29
CA TYR A 292 -15.07 -31.52 30.33
C TYR A 292 -14.36 -31.28 31.67
N ARG A 293 -13.44 -32.17 32.06
CA ARG A 293 -12.67 -32.02 33.30
C ARG A 293 -11.66 -30.88 33.20
N VAL A 294 -11.10 -30.64 32.02
CA VAL A 294 -10.25 -29.47 31.74
C VAL A 294 -11.09 -28.20 31.83
N LEU A 295 -12.23 -28.14 31.16
CA LEU A 295 -13.14 -26.99 31.17
C LEU A 295 -13.61 -26.64 32.58
N ASP A 296 -14.03 -27.64 33.37
CA ASP A 296 -14.45 -27.43 34.77
C ASP A 296 -13.31 -26.85 35.63
N LEU A 297 -12.08 -27.29 35.39
CA LEU A 297 -10.89 -26.78 36.09
C LEU A 297 -10.57 -25.34 35.67
N LEU A 298 -10.65 -25.03 34.38
CA LEU A 298 -10.41 -23.69 33.86
C LEU A 298 -11.47 -22.70 34.39
N ASP A 299 -12.73 -23.12 34.47
CA ASP A 299 -13.81 -22.34 35.08
C ASP A 299 -13.59 -22.13 36.59
N GLU A 300 -13.15 -23.16 37.33
CA GLU A 300 -12.82 -23.06 38.75
C GLU A 300 -11.79 -21.96 39.03
N PHE A 301 -10.80 -21.84 38.14
CA PHE A 301 -9.76 -20.84 38.27
C PHE A 301 -10.06 -19.53 37.53
N ASP A 302 -11.16 -19.39 36.81
CA ASP A 302 -11.46 -18.24 35.95
C ASP A 302 -10.31 -17.96 34.97
N VAL A 303 -10.06 -18.93 34.09
CA VAL A 303 -9.00 -18.94 33.08
C VAL A 303 -9.59 -19.37 31.74
N LYS A 304 -9.15 -18.74 30.65
CA LYS A 304 -9.43 -19.19 29.28
C LYS A 304 -8.17 -19.81 28.65
N ALA A 305 -8.40 -20.60 27.61
CA ALA A 305 -7.40 -21.44 26.97
C ALA A 305 -7.75 -21.62 25.50
N THR A 306 -6.83 -22.17 24.72
CA THR A 306 -7.06 -22.51 23.31
C THR A 306 -6.98 -24.02 23.10
N PHE A 307 -7.95 -24.58 22.39
CA PHE A 307 -8.02 -26.02 22.13
C PHE A 307 -7.77 -26.28 20.65
N PHE A 308 -6.79 -27.12 20.33
CA PHE A 308 -6.46 -27.57 18.99
C PHE A 308 -7.12 -28.94 18.79
N HIS A 309 -8.33 -28.94 18.22
CA HIS A 309 -9.09 -30.16 18.01
C HIS A 309 -8.82 -30.78 16.64
N VAL A 310 -8.76 -32.11 16.62
CA VAL A 310 -8.63 -32.95 15.43
C VAL A 310 -10.00 -33.14 14.80
N GLY A 311 -10.14 -32.79 13.52
CA GLY A 311 -11.43 -32.77 12.81
C GLY A 311 -12.23 -34.08 12.91
N GLY A 312 -11.58 -35.23 12.72
CA GLY A 312 -12.25 -36.53 12.84
C GLY A 312 -12.79 -36.84 14.24
N PHE A 313 -12.20 -36.27 15.31
CA PHE A 313 -12.74 -36.38 16.66
C PHE A 313 -13.88 -35.40 16.90
N VAL A 314 -13.84 -34.22 16.26
CA VAL A 314 -14.96 -33.26 16.27
C VAL A 314 -16.20 -33.89 15.64
N ASP A 315 -16.06 -34.57 14.50
CA ASP A 315 -17.19 -35.27 13.86
C ASP A 315 -17.80 -36.37 14.74
N ALA A 316 -16.97 -37.05 15.53
CA ALA A 316 -17.42 -38.09 16.43
C ALA A 316 -18.10 -37.54 17.70
N HIS A 317 -17.65 -36.38 18.18
CA HIS A 317 -18.05 -35.77 19.44
C HIS A 317 -18.29 -34.26 19.33
N PRO A 318 -19.18 -33.80 18.44
CA PRO A 318 -19.35 -32.37 18.13
C PRO A 318 -19.84 -31.58 19.36
N GLU A 319 -20.57 -32.23 20.27
CA GLU A 319 -21.06 -31.63 21.51
C GLU A 319 -19.94 -31.16 22.45
N ILE A 320 -18.78 -31.83 22.43
CA ILE A 320 -17.66 -31.49 23.31
C ILE A 320 -16.98 -30.22 22.80
N THR A 321 -16.63 -30.18 21.51
CA THR A 321 -16.05 -28.99 20.85
C THR A 321 -16.98 -27.79 20.97
N LYS A 322 -18.30 -27.99 20.87
CA LYS A 322 -19.28 -26.93 21.06
C LYS A 322 -19.25 -26.36 22.47
N GLU A 323 -19.15 -27.21 23.50
CA GLU A 323 -19.05 -26.77 24.90
C GLU A 323 -17.80 -25.90 25.13
N VAL A 324 -16.66 -26.25 24.51
CA VAL A 324 -15.42 -25.45 24.56
C VAL A 324 -15.69 -24.00 24.15
N VAL A 325 -16.36 -23.81 23.01
CA VAL A 325 -16.71 -22.47 22.49
C VAL A 325 -17.78 -21.79 23.36
N GLU A 326 -18.82 -22.51 23.80
CA GLU A 326 -19.90 -21.95 24.64
C GLU A 326 -19.39 -21.46 26.00
N ARG A 327 -18.33 -22.07 26.53
CA ARG A 327 -17.64 -21.60 27.75
C ARG A 327 -16.62 -20.49 27.48
N GLY A 328 -16.49 -20.02 26.25
CA GLY A 328 -15.67 -18.88 25.88
C GLY A 328 -14.18 -19.18 25.76
N HIS A 329 -13.81 -20.43 25.49
CA HIS A 329 -12.44 -20.80 25.10
C HIS A 329 -12.28 -20.63 23.59
N GLU A 330 -11.03 -20.46 23.15
CA GLU A 330 -10.69 -20.42 21.73
C GLU A 330 -10.62 -21.85 21.18
N ILE A 331 -11.10 -22.04 19.95
CA ILE A 331 -11.01 -23.30 19.22
C ILE A 331 -10.13 -23.11 17.97
N ALA A 332 -9.19 -24.02 17.79
CA ALA A 332 -8.20 -24.02 16.73
C ALA A 332 -8.12 -25.39 16.04
N ASN A 333 -7.52 -25.42 14.86
CA ASN A 333 -7.47 -26.58 13.98
C ASN A 333 -6.21 -27.44 14.23
N HIS A 334 -6.37 -28.76 14.39
CA HIS A 334 -5.25 -29.69 14.55
C HIS A 334 -5.18 -30.77 13.48
N SER A 335 -5.49 -30.41 12.22
CA SER A 335 -5.74 -31.32 11.09
C SER A 335 -6.92 -32.26 11.31
N TYR A 336 -7.29 -33.02 10.28
CA TYR A 336 -8.47 -33.88 10.33
C TYR A 336 -8.16 -35.26 10.90
N GLY A 337 -7.06 -35.87 10.48
CA GLY A 337 -6.63 -37.22 10.87
C GLY A 337 -5.38 -37.28 11.74
N HIS A 338 -4.82 -36.13 12.13
CA HIS A 338 -3.54 -36.03 12.85
C HIS A 338 -2.32 -36.69 12.14
N PRO A 339 -2.16 -36.59 10.81
CA PRO A 339 -0.95 -37.11 10.14
C PRO A 339 0.23 -36.14 10.28
N ASP A 340 1.45 -36.66 10.08
CA ASP A 340 2.64 -35.82 9.90
C ASP A 340 2.57 -35.07 8.56
N LEU A 341 2.20 -33.79 8.61
CA LEU A 341 1.98 -32.95 7.43
C LEU A 341 3.24 -32.73 6.60
N ALA A 342 4.45 -32.85 7.18
CA ALA A 342 5.69 -32.78 6.43
C ALA A 342 5.86 -33.94 5.43
N THR A 343 5.18 -35.06 5.66
CA THR A 343 5.30 -36.27 4.83
C THR A 343 4.25 -36.35 3.73
N LEU A 344 3.21 -35.51 3.80
CA LEU A 344 2.11 -35.55 2.85
C LEU A 344 2.38 -34.73 1.58
N PRO A 345 1.77 -35.12 0.44
CA PRO A 345 1.62 -34.25 -0.72
C PRO A 345 0.84 -32.98 -0.38
N ASP A 346 1.15 -31.88 -1.06
CA ASP A 346 0.60 -30.56 -0.77
C ASP A 346 -0.95 -30.55 -0.83
N GLU A 347 -1.56 -31.28 -1.77
CA GLU A 347 -3.02 -31.36 -1.86
C GLU A 347 -3.68 -32.11 -0.69
N GLU A 348 -2.97 -33.07 -0.09
CA GLU A 348 -3.45 -33.78 1.09
C GLU A 348 -3.27 -32.93 2.35
N VAL A 349 -2.20 -32.12 2.44
CA VAL A 349 -2.04 -31.12 3.53
C VAL A 349 -3.20 -30.13 3.53
N ILE A 350 -3.51 -29.56 2.37
CA ILE A 350 -4.63 -28.61 2.24
C ILE A 350 -5.96 -29.29 2.64
N ARG A 351 -6.17 -30.53 2.21
CA ARG A 351 -7.39 -31.28 2.54
C ARG A 351 -7.50 -31.55 4.05
N GLU A 352 -6.45 -32.02 4.69
CA GLU A 352 -6.42 -32.29 6.13
C GLU A 352 -6.81 -31.07 6.96
N ILE A 353 -6.37 -29.88 6.54
CA ILE A 353 -6.70 -28.64 7.24
C ILE A 353 -8.13 -28.18 6.91
N GLN A 354 -8.53 -28.23 5.63
CA GLN A 354 -9.87 -27.80 5.22
C GLN A 354 -10.97 -28.69 5.81
N ASP A 355 -10.79 -30.01 5.80
CA ASP A 355 -11.79 -30.95 6.35
C ASP A 355 -11.97 -30.70 7.87
N ALA A 356 -10.88 -30.37 8.58
CA ALA A 356 -10.97 -29.97 9.99
C ALA A 356 -11.62 -28.58 10.18
N GLN A 357 -11.38 -27.60 9.30
CA GLN A 357 -12.09 -26.32 9.32
C GLN A 357 -13.60 -26.53 9.22
N ASP A 358 -14.03 -27.37 8.28
CA ASP A 358 -15.44 -27.66 8.03
C ASP A 358 -16.08 -28.38 9.23
N SER A 359 -15.38 -29.40 9.78
CA SER A 359 -15.85 -30.15 10.96
C SER A 359 -16.06 -29.24 12.17
N ILE A 360 -15.10 -28.36 12.47
CA ILE A 360 -15.18 -27.42 13.60
C ILE A 360 -16.28 -26.37 13.37
N ALA A 361 -16.36 -25.82 12.15
CA ALA A 361 -17.38 -24.83 11.81
C ALA A 361 -18.80 -25.40 11.88
N GLU A 362 -19.00 -26.64 11.43
CA GLU A 362 -20.30 -27.32 11.52
C GLU A 362 -20.70 -27.59 12.98
N ALA A 363 -19.78 -28.07 13.81
CA ALA A 363 -20.06 -28.39 15.21
C ALA A 363 -20.34 -27.15 16.07
N THR A 364 -19.63 -26.05 15.82
CA THR A 364 -19.60 -24.89 16.74
C THR A 364 -20.22 -23.61 16.17
N GLY A 365 -20.30 -23.48 14.85
CA GLY A 365 -20.61 -22.22 14.17
C GLY A 365 -19.45 -21.21 14.15
N VAL A 366 -18.27 -21.59 14.63
CA VAL A 366 -17.04 -20.79 14.63
C VAL A 366 -16.04 -21.39 13.65
N THR A 367 -15.49 -20.56 12.76
CA THR A 367 -14.41 -20.98 11.86
C THR A 367 -13.07 -20.65 12.52
N PRO A 368 -12.19 -21.64 12.74
CA PRO A 368 -10.87 -21.37 13.28
C PRO A 368 -10.07 -20.44 12.38
N THR A 369 -9.27 -19.58 13.00
CA THR A 369 -8.30 -18.68 12.34
C THR A 369 -6.87 -19.18 12.47
N ARG A 370 -6.67 -20.27 13.21
CA ARG A 370 -5.38 -20.81 13.61
C ARG A 370 -5.34 -22.31 13.44
N TYR A 371 -4.15 -22.82 13.16
CA TYR A 371 -3.88 -24.25 13.17
C TYR A 371 -2.54 -24.56 13.82
N ARG A 372 -2.41 -25.78 14.34
CA ARG A 372 -1.14 -26.34 14.79
C ARG A 372 -0.88 -27.62 14.03
N MET A 373 0.32 -27.73 13.45
CA MET A 373 0.71 -28.94 12.73
C MET A 373 0.93 -30.08 13.74
N PRO A 374 0.33 -31.27 13.53
CA PRO A 374 0.68 -32.46 14.28
C PRO A 374 2.18 -32.66 14.37
N PHE A 375 2.67 -33.02 15.57
CA PHE A 375 4.09 -33.19 15.88
C PHE A 375 4.96 -31.92 15.69
N GLY A 376 4.36 -30.75 15.42
CA GLY A 376 5.09 -29.55 15.03
C GLY A 376 5.80 -29.68 13.67
N SER A 377 5.34 -30.60 12.81
CA SER A 377 6.08 -31.04 11.62
C SER A 377 5.46 -30.52 10.33
N GLY A 378 6.21 -29.71 9.57
CA GLY A 378 5.78 -29.20 8.26
C GLY A 378 6.53 -27.93 7.81
N GLY A 379 6.89 -27.09 8.78
CA GLY A 379 7.68 -25.87 8.59
C GLY A 379 7.10 -24.93 7.54
N GLN A 380 7.96 -24.11 6.93
CA GLN A 380 7.56 -23.07 6.00
C GLN A 380 6.80 -23.59 4.77
N ARG A 381 7.06 -24.83 4.34
CA ARG A 381 6.31 -25.44 3.23
C ARG A 381 4.82 -25.47 3.53
N VAL A 382 4.43 -25.98 4.70
CA VAL A 382 3.03 -26.11 5.08
C VAL A 382 2.40 -24.74 5.33
N ILE A 383 3.13 -23.84 5.97
CA ILE A 383 2.67 -22.45 6.22
C ILE A 383 2.31 -21.74 4.90
N GLN A 384 3.13 -21.90 3.85
CA GLN A 384 2.87 -21.28 2.55
C GLN A 384 1.67 -21.87 1.81
N LEU A 385 1.25 -23.09 2.14
CA LEU A 385 0.07 -23.73 1.51
C LEU A 385 -1.25 -23.24 2.11
N ILE A 386 -1.23 -22.66 3.32
CA ILE A 386 -2.42 -22.28 4.10
C ILE A 386 -2.26 -20.82 4.56
N PRO A 387 -2.13 -19.85 3.64
CA PRO A 387 -1.82 -18.46 3.99
C PRO A 387 -2.95 -17.74 4.73
N GLU A 388 -4.17 -18.29 4.72
CA GLU A 388 -5.34 -17.72 5.37
C GLU A 388 -5.46 -18.03 6.88
N LEU A 389 -4.69 -19.01 7.39
CA LEU A 389 -4.65 -19.36 8.80
C LEU A 389 -3.26 -19.13 9.39
N SER A 390 -3.20 -18.72 10.65
CA SER A 390 -1.93 -18.61 11.36
C SER A 390 -1.51 -19.96 11.93
N SER A 391 -0.31 -20.42 11.59
CA SER A 391 0.33 -21.56 12.26
C SER A 391 0.73 -21.17 13.69
N VAL A 392 0.54 -22.08 14.64
CA VAL A 392 0.88 -21.87 16.06
C VAL A 392 1.73 -23.03 16.57
N MET A 393 2.94 -22.71 17.02
CA MET A 393 3.82 -23.65 17.74
C MET A 393 3.69 -23.47 19.27
N TRP A 394 4.69 -23.90 20.03
CA TRP A 394 4.79 -23.70 21.47
C TRP A 394 6.25 -23.43 21.84
N ASN A 395 6.47 -22.74 22.96
CA ASN A 395 7.80 -22.54 23.55
C ASN A 395 7.99 -23.24 24.89
N VAL A 396 6.91 -23.76 25.48
CA VAL A 396 6.93 -24.57 26.68
C VAL A 396 6.19 -25.88 26.38
N ASP A 397 6.94 -26.97 26.23
CA ASP A 397 6.36 -28.31 26.17
C ASP A 397 6.20 -28.83 27.61
N SER A 398 4.98 -29.19 28.02
CA SER A 398 4.76 -29.79 29.35
C SER A 398 5.32 -31.21 29.47
N GLN A 399 5.60 -31.85 28.33
CA GLN A 399 6.00 -33.26 28.19
C GLN A 399 5.00 -34.23 28.82
N ASP A 400 3.73 -33.84 28.92
CA ASP A 400 2.67 -34.69 29.45
C ASP A 400 2.43 -35.96 28.62
N TRP A 401 2.64 -35.88 27.31
CA TRP A 401 2.64 -37.03 26.41
C TRP A 401 3.72 -38.08 26.75
N GLN A 402 4.76 -37.73 27.51
CA GLN A 402 5.82 -38.66 27.95
C GLN A 402 5.56 -39.29 29.33
N SER A 403 4.74 -38.67 30.18
CA SER A 403 4.60 -39.05 31.58
C SER A 403 3.15 -39.06 32.04
N GLN A 404 2.73 -40.14 32.70
CA GLN A 404 1.43 -40.20 33.38
C GLN A 404 1.48 -39.72 34.84
N ASP A 405 2.63 -39.19 35.29
CA ASP A 405 2.78 -38.65 36.65
C ASP A 405 2.61 -37.13 36.65
N SER A 406 1.48 -36.67 37.22
CA SER A 406 1.17 -35.25 37.38
C SER A 406 2.26 -34.44 38.11
N GLN A 407 3.03 -35.04 39.02
CA GLN A 407 4.12 -34.36 39.71
C GLN A 407 5.29 -34.07 38.75
N VAL A 408 5.58 -35.01 37.85
CA VAL A 408 6.64 -34.85 36.84
C VAL A 408 6.25 -33.77 35.83
N ILE A 409 5.00 -33.81 35.33
CA ILE A 409 4.45 -32.79 34.41
C ILE A 409 4.52 -31.40 35.06
N TYR A 410 4.04 -31.29 36.31
CA TYR A 410 4.09 -30.04 37.07
C TYR A 410 5.53 -29.52 37.22
N GLN A 411 6.47 -30.36 37.66
CA GLN A 411 7.86 -29.93 37.86
C GLN A 411 8.52 -29.50 36.56
N HIS A 412 8.29 -30.26 35.48
CA HIS A 412 8.86 -29.94 34.19
C HIS A 412 8.30 -28.61 33.68
N THR A 413 6.97 -28.48 33.62
CA THR A 413 6.31 -27.26 33.14
C THR A 413 6.76 -26.04 33.93
N MET A 414 6.71 -26.08 35.26
CA MET A 414 7.09 -24.93 36.09
C MET A 414 8.57 -24.56 35.95
N ALA A 415 9.45 -25.52 35.61
CA ALA A 415 10.88 -25.28 35.41
C ALA A 415 11.20 -24.70 34.03
N THR A 416 10.29 -24.83 33.05
CA THR A 416 10.48 -24.38 31.66
C THR A 416 9.68 -23.13 31.30
N MET A 417 8.84 -22.61 32.22
CA MET A 417 8.08 -21.38 32.01
C MET A 417 8.94 -20.17 31.66
N LEU A 418 8.49 -19.42 30.65
CA LEU A 418 9.04 -18.14 30.19
C LEU A 418 8.02 -17.02 30.43
N PRO A 419 8.42 -15.73 30.53
CA PRO A 419 7.47 -14.62 30.71
C PRO A 419 6.31 -14.68 29.71
N GLN A 420 6.59 -14.87 28.42
CA GLN A 420 5.57 -15.11 27.39
C GLN A 420 5.54 -16.60 27.04
N SER A 421 4.61 -17.36 27.60
CA SER A 421 4.54 -18.82 27.41
C SER A 421 3.30 -19.23 26.63
N VAL A 422 3.51 -19.94 25.51
CA VAL A 422 2.50 -20.78 24.86
C VAL A 422 2.81 -22.21 25.27
N VAL A 423 1.98 -22.76 26.17
CA VAL A 423 2.23 -24.05 26.81
C VAL A 423 1.46 -25.15 26.10
N LEU A 424 2.16 -26.19 25.65
CA LEU A 424 1.57 -27.39 25.07
C LEU A 424 1.17 -28.38 26.15
N PHE A 425 -0.13 -28.71 26.20
CA PHE A 425 -0.69 -29.85 26.90
C PHE A 425 -1.54 -30.68 25.94
N HIS A 426 -1.89 -31.89 26.36
CA HIS A 426 -2.82 -32.76 25.67
C HIS A 426 -3.96 -33.10 26.61
N GLU A 427 -5.20 -32.72 26.26
CA GLU A 427 -6.36 -32.98 27.11
C GLU A 427 -6.75 -34.47 27.18
N THR A 428 -6.22 -35.27 26.26
CA THR A 428 -6.31 -36.73 26.27
C THR A 428 -5.56 -37.36 27.46
N ILE A 429 -4.66 -36.62 28.12
CA ILE A 429 -3.83 -37.09 29.23
C ILE A 429 -4.43 -36.67 30.59
N PRO A 430 -5.02 -37.61 31.38
CA PRO A 430 -5.64 -37.27 32.66
C PRO A 430 -4.68 -36.62 33.67
N ALA A 431 -3.40 -37.00 33.62
CA ALA A 431 -2.38 -36.50 34.52
C ALA A 431 -2.10 -35.00 34.32
N SER A 432 -2.32 -34.45 33.11
CA SER A 432 -2.21 -33.02 32.80
C SER A 432 -3.24 -32.22 33.57
N VAL A 433 -4.49 -32.70 33.63
CA VAL A 433 -5.56 -32.07 34.42
C VAL A 433 -5.20 -32.00 35.90
N ASP A 434 -4.60 -33.06 36.44
CA ASP A 434 -4.19 -33.09 37.84
C ASP A 434 -2.95 -32.21 38.12
N ALA A 435 -2.04 -32.06 37.16
CA ALA A 435 -0.93 -31.12 37.25
C ALA A 435 -1.42 -29.67 37.22
N LEU A 436 -2.38 -29.35 36.35
CA LEU A 436 -2.93 -28.00 36.15
C LEU A 436 -3.58 -27.42 37.42
N LYS A 437 -4.18 -28.26 38.27
CA LYS A 437 -4.68 -27.87 39.61
C LYS A 437 -3.64 -27.16 40.48
N ARG A 438 -2.36 -27.40 40.22
CA ARG A 438 -1.24 -26.76 40.92
C ARG A 438 -0.56 -25.68 40.08
N ILE A 439 -0.41 -25.93 38.78
CA ILE A 439 0.25 -24.99 37.86
C ILE A 439 -0.51 -23.67 37.84
N ILE A 440 -1.84 -23.69 37.61
CA ILE A 440 -2.64 -22.47 37.45
C ILE A 440 -2.51 -21.50 38.64
N PRO A 441 -2.80 -21.93 39.90
CA PRO A 441 -2.68 -21.01 41.04
C PRO A 441 -1.25 -20.53 41.28
N GLU A 442 -0.23 -21.38 41.05
CA GLU A 442 1.16 -20.97 41.23
C GLU A 442 1.62 -19.95 40.17
N LEU A 443 1.17 -20.09 38.92
CA LEU A 443 1.42 -19.11 37.88
C LEU A 443 0.75 -17.77 38.20
N LYS A 444 -0.51 -17.78 38.68
CA LYS A 444 -1.19 -16.57 39.17
C LYS A 444 -0.40 -15.92 40.31
N GLU A 445 0.11 -16.69 41.27
CA GLU A 445 0.95 -16.18 42.37
C GLU A 445 2.26 -15.56 41.87
N LYS A 446 2.85 -16.13 40.81
CA LYS A 446 4.07 -15.61 40.16
C LYS A 446 3.81 -14.39 39.26
N GLY A 447 2.55 -13.95 39.14
CA GLY A 447 2.13 -12.77 38.40
C GLY A 447 1.88 -13.01 36.92
N TYR A 448 1.65 -14.26 36.50
CA TYR A 448 1.23 -14.54 35.12
C TYR A 448 -0.24 -14.18 34.91
N GLU A 449 -0.49 -13.44 33.83
CA GLU A 449 -1.82 -13.24 33.25
C GLU A 449 -2.15 -14.40 32.31
N PHE A 450 -3.33 -14.98 32.46
CA PHE A 450 -3.79 -16.04 31.57
C PHE A 450 -4.52 -15.43 30.40
N VAL A 451 -4.09 -15.78 29.20
CA VAL A 451 -4.53 -15.19 27.94
C VAL A 451 -4.85 -16.27 26.92
N THR A 452 -5.63 -15.93 25.90
CA THR A 452 -5.83 -16.76 24.70
C THR A 452 -4.76 -16.45 23.65
N LEU A 453 -4.75 -17.19 22.53
CA LEU A 453 -3.78 -16.91 21.46
C LEU A 453 -4.07 -15.58 20.75
N ASP A 454 -5.31 -15.09 20.78
CA ASP A 454 -5.65 -13.74 20.30
C ASP A 454 -4.96 -12.60 21.07
N GLU A 455 -4.52 -12.87 22.30
CA GLU A 455 -4.03 -11.86 23.25
C GLU A 455 -2.52 -11.96 23.49
N ILE A 456 -1.86 -13.00 22.96
CA ILE A 456 -0.43 -13.23 23.09
C ILE A 456 0.24 -13.19 21.72
N SER A 457 1.38 -12.50 21.61
CA SER A 457 2.20 -12.57 20.40
C SER A 457 3.06 -13.83 20.44
N TYR A 458 3.03 -14.62 19.36
CA TYR A 458 3.75 -15.89 19.25
C TYR A 458 4.36 -16.12 17.86
N ASP A 459 4.34 -15.11 16.97
CA ASP A 459 4.76 -15.27 15.56
C ASP A 459 6.22 -15.76 15.44
N TYR A 460 7.09 -15.28 16.33
CA TYR A 460 8.50 -15.69 16.45
C TYR A 460 8.71 -17.19 16.76
N LEU A 461 7.66 -17.92 17.16
CA LEU A 461 7.75 -19.36 17.43
C LEU A 461 7.75 -20.21 16.15
N ASN A 462 7.28 -19.64 15.03
CA ASN A 462 7.21 -20.36 13.76
C ASN A 462 8.55 -20.37 13.01
N ASP A 463 9.48 -19.45 13.32
CA ASP A 463 10.72 -19.24 12.56
C ASP A 463 11.90 -20.14 12.97
N GLY A 464 11.69 -21.07 13.90
CA GLY A 464 12.75 -21.85 14.55
C GLY A 464 12.76 -23.36 14.29
N PHE A 465 11.85 -23.91 13.47
CA PHE A 465 11.68 -25.35 13.28
C PHE A 465 11.69 -25.80 11.81
#